data_AF-A0A510IW09-F1
#
_entry.id   AF-A0A510IW09-F1
#
_cell.length_a   1.000
_cell.length_b   1.000
_cell.length_c   1.000
_cell.angle_alpha   90.00
_cell.angle_beta   90.00
_cell.angle_gamma   90.00
#
_symmetry.space_group_name_H-M   'P 1'
#
loop_
_entity.id
_entity.type
_entity.pdbx_description
1 polymer ?
#
loop_
_entity_poly.entity_id
_entity_poly.type
_entity_poly.pdbx_seq_one_letter_code
_entity_poly.pdbx_strand_id
1 'polypeptide(L)'
;MLGNIIVKELSKRGYSVSSGPKVEIPSNVNYLIYYGSQWQWDMTWYLLDFDLRVHTYIDNLFVASSNSWQTSLARKPHNEVISATVDQLFVTNP
;
A
#
# COMPACT_ATOMS: atom_id res chain seq x y z
N MET A 1 -11.38 -4.98 2.36
CA MET A 1 -10.30 -5.37 1.43
C MET A 1 -9.13 -4.41 1.62
N LEU A 2 -7.88 -4.86 1.43
CA LEU A 2 -6.65 -4.08 1.73
C LEU A 2 -6.60 -2.75 0.95
N GLY A 3 -7.02 -2.75 -0.32
CA GLY A 3 -7.11 -1.54 -1.14
C GLY A 3 -7.92 -0.40 -0.49
N ASN A 4 -9.00 -0.71 0.23
CA ASN A 4 -9.83 0.31 0.90
C ASN A 4 -9.08 1.00 2.05
N ILE A 5 -8.15 0.30 2.70
CA ILE A 5 -7.32 0.88 3.77
C ILE A 5 -6.33 1.86 3.15
N ILE A 6 -5.69 1.47 2.05
CA ILE A 6 -4.76 2.33 1.29
C ILE A 6 -5.48 3.60 0.79
N VAL A 7 -6.66 3.44 0.17
CA VAL A 7 -7.50 4.57 -0.27
C VAL A 7 -7.82 5.48 0.91
N LYS A 8 -8.29 4.93 2.03
CA LYS A 8 -8.61 5.72 3.22
C LYS A 8 -7.41 6.53 3.73
N GLU A 9 -6.24 5.90 3.83
CA GLU A 9 -5.04 6.58 4.34
C GLU A 9 -4.50 7.65 3.40
N LEU A 10 -4.58 7.45 2.08
CA LEU A 10 -4.17 8.47 1.11
C LEU A 10 -5.19 9.60 0.99
N SER A 11 -6.50 9.29 1.05
CA SER A 11 -7.55 10.31 1.06
C SER A 11 -7.47 11.23 2.27
N LYS A 12 -7.10 10.71 3.45
CA LYS A 12 -6.83 11.53 4.65
C LYS A 12 -5.73 12.57 4.46
N ARG A 13 -4.80 12.34 3.52
CA ARG A 13 -3.71 13.24 3.16
C ARG A 13 -4.08 14.24 2.06
N GLY A 14 -5.32 14.20 1.57
CA GLY A 14 -5.81 15.10 0.53
C GLY A 14 -5.64 14.60 -0.90
N TYR A 15 -5.20 13.35 -1.12
CA TYR A 15 -5.12 12.77 -2.45
C TYR A 15 -6.47 12.24 -2.92
N SER A 16 -6.80 12.44 -4.20
CA SER A 16 -7.95 11.79 -4.85
C SER A 16 -7.53 10.39 -5.31
N VAL A 17 -7.96 9.35 -4.59
CA VAL A 17 -7.55 7.96 -4.84
C VAL A 17 -8.78 7.06 -4.99
N SER A 18 -8.72 6.15 -5.96
CA SER A 18 -9.67 5.07 -6.15
C SER A 18 -8.95 3.73 -6.21
N SER A 19 -9.64 2.64 -5.83
CA SER A 19 -9.13 1.27 -5.98
C SER A 19 -10.06 0.48 -6.90
N GLY A 20 -9.49 -0.25 -7.84
CA GLY A 20 -10.24 -1.09 -8.78
C GLY A 20 -9.30 -1.97 -9.61
N PRO A 21 -9.85 -2.86 -10.45
CA PRO A 21 -9.06 -3.64 -11.39
C PRO A 21 -8.35 -2.71 -12.40
N LYS A 22 -7.22 -3.18 -12.96
CA LYS A 22 -6.39 -2.39 -13.90
C LYS A 22 -7.18 -1.86 -15.12
N VAL A 23 -8.25 -2.56 -15.51
CA VAL A 23 -9.11 -2.18 -16.65
C VAL A 23 -10.01 -0.97 -16.37
N GLU A 24 -10.17 -0.59 -15.10
CA GLU A 24 -11.02 0.52 -14.66
C GLU A 24 -10.22 1.80 -14.31
N ILE A 25 -8.93 1.86 -14.66
CA ILE A 25 -8.11 3.04 -14.38
C ILE A 25 -8.62 4.22 -15.22
N PRO A 26 -9.03 5.35 -14.59
CA PRO A 26 -9.45 6.54 -15.32
C PRO A 26 -8.32 7.14 -16.15
N SER A 27 -8.65 7.86 -17.23
CA SER A 27 -7.67 8.48 -18.12
C SER A 27 -6.94 9.69 -17.51
N ASN A 28 -7.45 10.25 -16.40
CA ASN A 28 -6.92 11.43 -15.72
C ASN A 28 -6.08 11.11 -14.47
N VAL A 29 -5.42 9.95 -14.43
CA VAL A 29 -4.60 9.53 -13.29
C VAL A 29 -3.16 9.99 -13.46
N ASN A 30 -2.55 10.53 -12.39
CA ASN A 30 -1.14 10.91 -12.38
C ASN A 30 -0.22 9.76 -11.96
N TYR A 31 -0.66 8.95 -10.98
CA TYR A 31 0.13 7.90 -10.35
C TYR A 31 -0.65 6.60 -10.21
N LEU A 32 0.06 5.49 -10.37
CA LEU A 32 -0.42 4.14 -10.10
C LEU A 32 0.18 3.62 -8.81
N ILE A 33 -0.66 2.96 -8.01
CA ILE A 33 -0.25 2.34 -6.77
C ILE A 33 -0.40 0.83 -6.92
N TYR A 34 0.73 0.13 -6.82
CA TYR A 34 0.79 -1.32 -6.77
C TYR A 34 1.03 -1.75 -5.33
N TYR A 35 0.30 -2.77 -4.88
CA TYR A 35 0.54 -3.36 -3.57
C TYR A 35 0.61 -4.88 -3.65
N GLY A 36 1.48 -5.46 -2.83
CA GLY A 36 1.61 -6.89 -2.61
C GLY A 36 1.41 -7.21 -1.14
N SER A 37 0.77 -8.33 -0.84
CA SER A 37 0.60 -8.82 0.53
C SER A 37 0.94 -10.30 0.62
N GLN A 38 1.84 -10.66 1.52
CA GLN A 38 2.11 -12.04 1.88
C GLN A 38 1.45 -12.35 3.22
N TRP A 39 0.61 -13.36 3.22
CA TRP A 39 -0.07 -13.85 4.41
C TRP A 39 0.56 -15.16 4.87
N GLN A 40 0.74 -15.29 6.17
CA GLN A 40 1.22 -16.51 6.79
C GLN A 40 0.24 -16.99 7.85
N TRP A 41 0.16 -18.30 8.01
CA TRP A 41 -0.57 -18.96 9.09
C TRP A 41 0.42 -19.64 10.03
N ASP A 42 0.24 -19.43 11.32
CA ASP A 42 1.09 -19.96 12.40
C ASP A 42 0.31 -20.16 13.70
N MET A 43 -0.91 -20.72 13.60
CA MET A 43 -2.03 -20.73 14.56
C MET A 43 -3.12 -19.72 14.23
N THR A 44 -2.75 -18.53 13.73
CA THR A 44 -3.71 -17.51 13.25
C THR A 44 -3.15 -16.80 12.02
N TRP A 45 -4.01 -16.36 11.10
CA TRP A 45 -3.58 -15.63 9.91
C TRP A 45 -3.00 -14.28 10.28
N TYR A 46 -1.86 -13.94 9.69
CA TYR A 46 -1.29 -12.61 9.79
C TYR A 46 -0.61 -12.17 8.50
N LEU A 47 -0.53 -10.85 8.37
CA LEU A 47 0.20 -10.20 7.29
C LEU A 47 1.68 -10.25 7.65
N LEU A 48 2.44 -11.09 6.95
CA LEU A 48 3.88 -11.27 7.15
C LEU A 48 4.65 -10.12 6.49
N ASP A 49 4.30 -9.85 5.24
CA ASP A 49 4.95 -8.86 4.39
C ASP A 49 3.89 -8.04 3.64
N PHE A 50 4.11 -6.73 3.57
CA PHE A 50 3.30 -5.80 2.79
C PHE A 50 4.21 -4.83 2.06
N ASP A 51 4.13 -4.85 0.73
CA ASP A 51 4.90 -4.01 -0.18
C ASP A 51 3.97 -3.05 -0.91
N LEU A 52 4.38 -1.79 -1.01
CA LEU A 52 3.63 -0.73 -1.66
C LEU A 52 4.55 0.09 -2.56
N ARG A 53 4.19 0.22 -3.83
CA ARG A 53 4.98 0.93 -4.86
C ARG A 53 4.12 1.94 -5.58
N VAL A 54 4.72 3.10 -5.83
CA VAL A 54 4.12 4.21 -6.57
C VAL A 54 4.86 4.36 -7.89
N HIS A 55 4.11 4.40 -8.98
CA HIS A 55 4.62 4.62 -10.33
C HIS A 55 3.89 5.79 -10.99
N THR A 56 4.52 6.46 -11.97
CA THR A 56 3.81 7.42 -12.83
C THR A 56 2.83 6.68 -13.75
N TYR A 57 1.68 7.28 -14.08
CA TYR A 57 0.70 6.63 -14.95
C TYR A 57 1.16 6.55 -16.41
N ILE A 58 1.78 7.62 -16.92
CA ILE A 58 2.11 7.77 -18.35
C ILE A 58 3.22 6.79 -18.76
N ASP A 59 4.33 6.79 -18.02
CA ASP A 59 5.56 6.06 -18.40
C ASP A 59 5.85 4.87 -17.47
N ASN A 60 5.01 4.64 -16.47
CA ASN A 60 5.20 3.61 -15.44
C ASN A 60 6.55 3.73 -14.69
N LEU A 61 7.08 4.94 -14.57
CA LEU A 61 8.34 5.20 -13.87
C LEU A 61 8.16 5.04 -12.37
N PHE A 62 9.10 4.36 -11.73
CA PHE A 62 9.12 4.20 -10.28
C PHE A 62 9.30 5.56 -9.58
N VAL A 63 8.44 5.86 -8.61
CA VAL A 63 8.45 7.12 -7.85
C VAL A 63 8.88 6.87 -6.42
N ALA A 64 8.25 5.91 -5.74
CA ALA A 64 8.50 5.62 -4.34
C ALA A 64 8.08 4.19 -4.00
N SER A 65 8.70 3.61 -2.97
CA SER A 65 8.24 2.37 -2.36
C SER A 65 8.33 2.43 -0.85
N SER A 66 7.56 1.55 -0.23
CA SER A 66 7.62 1.27 1.20
C SER A 66 7.30 -0.20 1.40
N ASN A 67 7.87 -0.78 2.45
CA ASN A 67 7.68 -2.16 2.80
C ASN A 67 7.51 -2.27 4.32
N SER A 68 6.70 -3.21 4.76
CA SER A 68 6.69 -3.66 6.16
C SER A 68 6.79 -5.17 6.20
N TRP A 69 7.71 -5.65 7.03
CA TRP A 69 7.87 -7.06 7.35
C TRP A 69 7.79 -7.27 8.86
N GLN A 70 7.07 -8.30 9.29
CA GLN A 70 6.94 -8.63 10.71
C GLN A 70 6.91 -10.15 10.92
N THR A 71 7.45 -10.61 12.05
CA THR A 71 7.36 -12.02 12.46
C THR A 71 6.07 -12.30 13.23
N SER A 72 5.77 -13.59 13.40
CA SER A 72 4.70 -14.09 14.26
C SER A 72 4.67 -13.49 15.66
N LEU A 73 5.85 -13.34 16.27
CA LEU A 73 6.05 -12.89 17.65
C LEU A 73 5.79 -11.38 17.83
N ALA A 74 6.07 -10.58 16.79
CA ALA A 74 5.91 -9.13 16.78
C ALA A 74 4.68 -8.68 15.97
N ARG A 75 3.69 -9.56 15.82
CA ARG A 75 2.53 -9.36 14.96
C ARG A 75 1.69 -8.16 15.38
N LYS A 76 1.51 -7.24 14.43
CA LYS A 76 0.54 -6.15 14.52
C LYS A 76 -0.71 -6.43 13.67
N PRO A 77 -1.86 -5.81 14.01
CA PRO A 77 -3.04 -5.83 13.15
C PRO A 77 -2.74 -5.33 11.73
N HIS A 78 -3.32 -5.97 10.70
CA HIS A 78 -3.01 -5.67 9.29
C HIS A 78 -3.32 -4.22 8.90
N ASN A 79 -4.35 -3.61 9.48
CA ASN A 79 -4.68 -2.20 9.28
C ASN A 79 -3.58 -1.26 9.81
N GLU A 80 -2.96 -1.61 10.95
CA GLU A 80 -1.84 -0.85 11.49
C GLU A 80 -0.59 -1.01 10.62
N VAL A 81 -0.30 -2.23 10.17
CA VAL A 81 0.81 -2.51 9.24
C VAL A 81 0.67 -1.67 7.97
N ILE A 82 -0.49 -1.72 7.30
CA ILE A 82 -0.73 -0.97 6.06
C ILE A 82 -0.63 0.53 6.30
N SER A 83 -1.21 1.04 7.39
CA SER A 83 -1.16 2.47 7.69
C SER A 83 0.28 2.94 7.91
N ALA A 84 1.06 2.20 8.69
CA ALA A 84 2.47 2.49 8.92
C ALA A 84 3.30 2.42 7.63
N THR A 85 3.06 1.43 6.75
CA THR A 85 3.71 1.36 5.44
C THR A 85 3.38 2.57 4.58
N VAL A 86 2.10 2.98 4.52
CA VAL A 86 1.69 4.20 3.79
C VAL A 86 2.32 5.45 4.41
N ASP A 87 2.41 5.55 5.74
CA ASP A 87 3.11 6.66 6.42
C ASP A 87 4.58 6.73 5.99
N GLN A 88 5.25 5.59 5.92
CA GLN A 88 6.66 5.48 5.56
C GLN A 88 6.96 5.95 4.12
N LEU A 89 5.99 5.85 3.19
CA LEU A 89 6.14 6.42 1.83
C LEU A 89 6.45 7.92 1.85
N PHE A 90 5.91 8.64 2.84
CA PHE A 90 6.02 10.11 2.90
C PHE A 90 7.18 10.58 3.78
N VAL A 91 7.69 9.72 4.66
CA VAL A 91 8.89 9.99 5.47
C VAL A 91 10.18 9.72 4.67
N THR A 92 10.14 8.80 3.70
CA THR A 92 11.30 8.37 2.91
C THR A 92 11.54 9.28 1.70
N ASN A 93 11.60 10.59 1.91
CA ASN A 93 12.11 11.58 0.95
C ASN A 93 12.96 12.61 1.72
N PRO A 94 14.30 12.48 1.77
CA PRO A 94 15.18 13.61 2.03
C PRO A 94 15.15 14.62 0.88
#